data_AF-A0A183EBV5-F1
#
_entry.id   AF-A0A183EBV5-F1
#
_cell.length_a   1.000
_cell.length_b   1.000
_cell.length_c   1.000
_cell.angle_alpha   90.00
_cell.angle_beta   90.00
_cell.angle_gamma   90.00
#
_symmetry.space_group_name_H-M   'P 1'
#
loop_
_entity.id
_entity.type
_entity.pdbx_description
1 polymer ?
#
loop_
_entity_poly.entity_id
_entity_poly.type
_entity_poly.pdbx_seq_one_letter_code
_entity_poly.pdbx_strand_id
1 'polypeptide(L)'
;MCAEEFAHRFLIAVFDTVDDTVLVGKCILKELMANIGEVIKSNHGIKVIHHLIHPRDPRFFPASQLALFKEGDGNPYSKKDAKLRYAELFAYVQKPLCTYFASQMDVIIYESRASLLVLDMFEAPTNLDLFERAVVAEDRAACYAAIARACTREFVPCDAEKLHPIEHPHAHFVISKLLKSDLKLDVKLGDFIAKECGEQLASWASALLCILGK
;
A
#
# COMPACT_ATOMS: atom_id res chain seq x y z
N MET A 1 -10.66 16.13 8.76
CA MET A 1 -10.08 16.85 7.60
C MET A 1 -9.76 15.90 6.44
N CYS A 2 -9.01 14.82 6.63
CA CYS A 2 -8.60 13.91 5.53
C CYS A 2 -9.75 13.16 4.83
N ALA A 3 -10.91 13.01 5.47
CA ALA A 3 -12.04 12.27 4.92
C ALA A 3 -12.99 13.13 4.05
N GLU A 4 -12.74 14.44 3.95
CA GLU A 4 -13.59 15.39 3.23
C GLU A 4 -13.07 15.60 1.78
N GLU A 5 -13.99 15.87 0.85
CA GLU A 5 -13.76 15.86 -0.60
C GLU A 5 -12.74 16.90 -1.09
N PHE A 6 -12.57 18.01 -0.39
CA PHE A 6 -11.63 19.05 -0.76
C PHE A 6 -10.50 19.20 0.25
N ALA A 7 -10.78 19.01 1.54
CA ALA A 7 -9.78 19.17 2.59
C ALA A 7 -8.64 18.14 2.54
N HIS A 8 -8.84 16.96 1.93
CA HIS A 8 -7.74 16.02 1.70
C HIS A 8 -6.68 16.57 0.73
N ARG A 9 -7.09 17.43 -0.22
CA ARG A 9 -6.17 18.07 -1.19
C ARG A 9 -5.28 19.10 -0.51
N PHE A 10 -5.80 19.78 0.52
CA PHE A 10 -5.02 20.67 1.37
C PHE A 10 -3.91 19.89 2.10
N LEU A 11 -4.20 18.70 2.63
CA LEU A 11 -3.17 17.86 3.27
C LEU A 11 -2.07 17.46 2.27
N ILE A 12 -2.46 17.08 1.05
CA ILE A 12 -1.51 16.78 -0.03
C ILE A 12 -0.64 18.00 -0.33
N ALA A 13 -1.22 19.20 -0.46
CA ALA A 13 -0.47 20.43 -0.67
C ALA A 13 0.50 20.73 0.49
N VAL A 14 0.09 20.47 1.74
CA VAL A 14 0.97 20.61 2.91
C VAL A 14 2.16 19.65 2.81
N PHE A 15 1.93 18.40 2.43
CA PHE A 15 3.00 17.42 2.25
C PHE A 15 3.95 17.78 1.11
N ASP A 16 3.44 18.40 0.05
CA ASP A 16 4.24 18.84 -1.09
C ASP A 16 5.02 20.14 -0.82
N THR A 17 4.59 20.99 0.12
CA THR A 17 5.10 22.37 0.26
C THR A 17 5.72 22.73 1.62
N VAL A 18 5.41 22.03 2.71
CA VAL A 18 6.00 22.36 4.02
C VAL A 18 7.37 21.69 4.20
N ASP A 19 8.39 22.52 4.44
CA ASP A 19 9.76 22.04 4.67
C ASP A 19 9.95 21.44 6.08
N ASP A 20 9.23 21.93 7.09
CA ASP A 20 9.28 21.40 8.47
C ASP A 20 8.45 20.11 8.59
N THR A 21 9.02 19.01 8.12
CA THR A 21 8.44 17.67 8.16
C THR A 21 8.33 17.12 9.58
N VAL A 22 9.12 17.61 10.54
CA VAL A 22 9.03 17.23 11.95
C VAL A 22 7.74 17.78 12.56
N LEU A 23 7.41 19.04 12.27
CA LEU A 23 6.14 19.65 12.68
C LEU A 23 4.96 18.94 12.01
N VAL A 24 5.02 18.68 10.70
CA VAL A 24 3.99 17.93 9.98
C VAL A 24 3.78 16.54 10.60
N GLY A 25 4.88 15.85 10.94
CA GLY A 25 4.84 14.58 11.64
C GLY A 25 4.06 14.64 12.95
N LYS A 26 4.43 15.60 13.81
CA LYS A 26 3.84 15.75 15.15
C LYS A 26 2.37 16.19 15.13
N CYS A 27 2.01 17.11 14.25
CA CYS A 27 0.69 17.75 14.24
C CYS A 27 -0.33 17.06 13.34
N ILE A 28 0.11 16.43 12.24
CA ILE A 28 -0.80 15.89 11.23
C ILE A 28 -0.65 14.37 11.15
N LEU A 29 0.57 13.89 10.87
CA LEU A 29 0.78 12.45 10.63
C LEU A 29 0.51 11.63 11.88
N LYS A 30 0.84 12.14 13.08
CA LYS A 30 0.51 11.47 14.35
C LYS A 30 -0.97 11.15 14.47
N GLU A 31 -1.85 12.10 14.15
CA GLU A 31 -3.30 11.91 14.23
C GLU A 31 -3.81 10.96 13.13
N LEU A 32 -3.27 11.07 11.91
CA LEU A 32 -3.58 10.14 10.82
C LEU A 32 -3.19 8.70 11.18
N MET A 33 -2.00 8.51 11.73
CA MET A 33 -1.48 7.19 12.12
C MET A 33 -2.21 6.60 13.33
N ALA A 34 -2.80 7.44 14.20
CA ALA A 34 -3.67 6.97 15.28
C ALA A 34 -5.03 6.44 14.78
N ASN A 35 -5.46 6.86 13.58
CA ASN A 35 -6.80 6.57 13.03
C ASN A 35 -6.75 5.84 11.68
N ILE A 36 -5.69 5.09 11.38
CA ILE A 36 -5.45 4.45 10.05
C ILE A 36 -6.70 3.72 9.55
N GLY A 37 -7.33 2.91 10.39
CA GLY A 37 -8.49 2.10 10.01
C GLY A 37 -9.71 2.89 9.56
N GLU A 38 -9.93 4.09 10.07
CA GLU A 38 -10.99 4.99 9.61
C GLU A 38 -10.56 5.74 8.34
N VAL A 39 -9.31 6.19 8.30
CA VAL A 39 -8.75 6.96 7.18
C VAL A 39 -8.80 6.14 5.89
N ILE A 40 -8.39 4.86 5.92
CA ILE A 40 -8.37 4.01 4.71
C ILE A 40 -9.76 3.61 4.23
N LYS A 41 -10.79 3.64 5.09
CA LYS A 41 -12.18 3.38 4.69
C LYS A 41 -12.79 4.56 3.94
N SER A 42 -12.26 5.77 4.13
CA SER A 42 -12.71 6.97 3.44
C SER A 42 -12.22 7.00 1.98
N ASN A 43 -13.11 7.38 1.06
CA ASN A 43 -12.81 7.63 -0.35
C ASN A 43 -11.68 8.65 -0.57
N HIS A 44 -11.52 9.59 0.38
CA HIS A 44 -10.56 10.67 0.32
C HIS A 44 -9.36 10.41 1.24
N GLY A 45 -9.60 9.86 2.42
CA GLY A 45 -8.54 9.54 3.37
C GLY A 45 -7.54 8.54 2.80
N ILE A 46 -8.01 7.54 2.06
CA ILE A 46 -7.12 6.55 1.43
C ILE A 46 -6.15 7.18 0.42
N LYS A 47 -6.58 8.25 -0.28
CA LYS A 47 -5.72 8.99 -1.23
C LYS A 47 -4.58 9.72 -0.51
N VAL A 48 -4.83 10.22 0.70
CA VAL A 48 -3.81 10.85 1.54
C VAL A 48 -2.73 9.82 1.90
N ILE A 49 -3.12 8.59 2.22
CA ILE A 49 -2.17 7.51 2.52
C ILE A 49 -1.39 7.10 1.26
N HIS A 50 -2.07 6.93 0.12
CA HIS A 50 -1.40 6.69 -1.16
C HIS A 50 -0.37 7.78 -1.47
N HIS A 51 -0.70 9.06 -1.26
CA HIS A 51 0.27 10.14 -1.51
C HIS A 51 1.48 10.11 -0.57
N LEU A 52 1.31 9.65 0.67
CA LEU A 52 2.42 9.50 1.61
C LEU A 52 3.34 8.32 1.26
N ILE A 53 2.83 7.29 0.60
CA ILE A 53 3.58 6.10 0.15
C ILE A 53 4.18 6.31 -1.25
N HIS A 54 3.36 6.76 -2.18
CA HIS A 54 3.67 6.97 -3.58
C HIS A 54 3.13 8.34 -4.04
N PRO A 55 3.87 9.43 -3.75
CA PRO A 55 3.41 10.79 -4.01
C PRO A 55 3.03 10.99 -5.47
N ARG A 56 1.86 11.60 -5.71
CA ARG A 56 1.37 12.00 -7.04
C ARG A 56 1.23 10.85 -8.05
N ASP A 57 0.96 9.63 -7.58
CA ASP A 57 0.78 8.49 -8.48
C ASP A 57 -0.49 8.62 -9.36
N PRO A 58 -0.37 8.55 -10.70
CA PRO A 58 -1.51 8.68 -11.61
C PRO A 58 -2.54 7.54 -11.53
N ARG A 59 -2.22 6.42 -10.87
CA ARG A 59 -3.16 5.32 -10.58
C ARG A 59 -4.22 5.74 -9.56
N PHE A 60 -3.90 6.68 -8.66
CA PHE A 60 -4.80 7.12 -7.58
C PHE A 60 -5.30 8.56 -7.78
N PHE A 61 -4.61 9.35 -8.61
CA PHE A 61 -4.92 10.74 -8.89
C PHE A 61 -5.14 10.98 -10.40
N PRO A 62 -6.33 11.45 -10.83
CA PRO A 62 -6.56 11.81 -12.22
C PRO A 62 -5.69 13.00 -12.64
N ALA A 63 -5.43 13.12 -13.93
CA ALA A 63 -4.55 14.13 -14.51
C ALA A 63 -4.90 15.58 -14.09
N SER A 64 -6.18 15.90 -13.92
CA SER A 64 -6.62 17.21 -13.44
C SER A 64 -6.20 17.51 -12.00
N GLN A 65 -6.22 16.51 -11.10
CA GLN A 65 -5.72 16.67 -9.74
C GLN A 65 -4.20 16.79 -9.71
N LEU A 66 -3.51 15.99 -10.53
CA LEU A 66 -2.05 16.10 -10.66
C LEU A 66 -1.61 17.46 -11.21
N ALA A 67 -2.36 18.02 -12.17
CA ALA A 67 -2.10 19.37 -12.67
C ALA A 67 -2.26 20.42 -11.55
N LEU A 68 -3.33 20.31 -10.76
CA LEU A 68 -3.57 21.20 -9.61
C LEU A 68 -2.43 21.13 -8.58
N PHE A 69 -1.94 19.93 -8.24
CA PHE A 69 -0.85 19.79 -7.26
C PHE A 69 0.46 20.42 -7.76
N LYS A 70 0.73 20.34 -9.07
CA LYS A 70 1.91 20.95 -9.69
C LYS A 70 1.92 22.48 -9.62
N GLU A 71 0.77 23.14 -9.46
CA GLU A 71 0.72 24.60 -9.32
C GLU A 71 1.44 25.10 -8.05
N GLY A 72 1.60 24.25 -7.04
CA GLY A 72 2.36 24.57 -5.83
C GLY A 72 3.88 24.39 -5.95
N ASP A 73 4.36 23.79 -7.05
CA ASP A 73 5.78 23.48 -7.23
C ASP A 73 6.60 24.75 -7.49
N GLY A 74 7.83 24.79 -6.96
CA GLY A 74 8.75 25.92 -7.19
C GLY A 74 8.34 27.23 -6.50
N ASN A 75 7.38 27.18 -5.57
CA ASN A 75 6.99 28.35 -4.78
C ASN A 75 8.19 28.92 -3.98
N PRO A 76 8.18 30.22 -3.63
CA PRO A 76 9.35 30.88 -3.04
C PRO A 76 9.62 30.50 -1.58
N TYR A 77 8.80 29.66 -0.94
CA TYR A 77 8.94 29.32 0.48
C TYR A 77 9.31 27.86 0.74
N SER A 78 9.01 26.95 -0.19
CA SER A 78 9.47 25.56 -0.15
C SER A 78 10.90 25.45 -0.69
N LYS A 79 11.88 25.32 0.20
CA LYS A 79 13.31 25.23 -0.14
C LYS A 79 13.87 23.82 -0.02
N LYS A 80 13.25 22.95 0.77
CA LYS A 80 13.66 21.55 0.90
C LYS A 80 13.49 20.81 -0.42
N ASP A 81 14.46 19.99 -0.79
CA ASP A 81 14.34 19.08 -1.93
C ASP A 81 13.08 18.20 -1.80
N ALA A 82 12.33 18.06 -2.90
CA ALA A 82 11.06 17.33 -2.87
C ALA A 82 11.26 15.85 -2.52
N LYS A 83 12.32 15.21 -3.05
CA LYS A 83 12.60 13.79 -2.77
C LYS A 83 12.92 13.57 -1.29
N LEU A 84 13.76 14.44 -0.73
CA LEU A 84 14.10 14.40 0.69
C LEU A 84 12.86 14.57 1.58
N ARG A 85 11.99 15.52 1.23
CA ARG A 85 10.73 15.75 1.95
C ARG A 85 9.82 14.52 1.95
N TYR A 86 9.61 13.91 0.78
CA TYR A 86 8.81 12.68 0.68
C TYR A 86 9.42 11.54 1.49
N ALA A 87 10.76 11.38 1.43
CA ALA A 87 11.45 10.36 2.21
C ALA A 87 11.26 10.55 3.73
N GLU A 88 11.34 11.78 4.24
CA GLU A 88 11.13 12.08 5.66
C GLU A 88 9.68 11.84 6.09
N LEU A 89 8.69 12.25 5.27
CA LEU A 89 7.27 12.00 5.56
C LEU A 89 6.96 10.50 5.53
N PHE A 90 7.50 9.77 4.56
CA PHE A 90 7.36 8.32 4.43
C PHE A 90 7.96 7.58 5.64
N ALA A 91 9.17 7.97 6.05
CA ALA A 91 9.84 7.38 7.22
C ALA A 91 9.01 7.51 8.51
N TYR A 92 8.21 8.58 8.64
CA TYR A 92 7.31 8.76 9.77
C TYR A 92 6.12 7.76 9.75
N VAL A 93 5.59 7.45 8.57
CA VAL A 93 4.34 6.67 8.44
C VAL A 93 4.57 5.18 8.18
N GLN A 94 5.75 4.79 7.68
CA GLN A 94 6.03 3.41 7.29
C GLN A 94 5.77 2.43 8.42
N LYS A 95 6.36 2.65 9.60
CA LYS A 95 6.26 1.71 10.73
C LYS A 95 4.80 1.56 11.23
N PRO A 96 4.05 2.64 11.51
CA PRO A 96 2.63 2.53 11.86
C PRO A 96 1.79 1.82 10.80
N LEU A 97 1.99 2.14 9.52
CA LEU A 97 1.25 1.50 8.41
C LEU A 97 1.55 0.01 8.31
N CYS A 98 2.82 -0.39 8.31
CA CYS A 98 3.20 -1.81 8.29
C CYS A 98 2.66 -2.56 9.51
N THR A 99 2.69 -1.94 10.70
CA THR A 99 2.11 -2.53 11.91
C THR A 99 0.61 -2.77 11.75
N TYR A 100 -0.11 -1.77 11.23
CA TYR A 100 -1.54 -1.90 10.94
C TYR A 100 -1.81 -2.97 9.88
N PHE A 101 -1.07 -2.97 8.76
CA PHE A 101 -1.19 -3.96 7.69
C PHE A 101 -0.97 -5.37 8.21
N ALA A 102 0.12 -5.63 8.93
CA ALA A 102 0.41 -6.95 9.48
C ALA A 102 -0.69 -7.45 10.44
N SER A 103 -1.37 -6.54 11.15
CA SER A 103 -2.45 -6.87 12.09
C SER A 103 -3.83 -7.04 11.46
N GLN A 104 -4.08 -6.44 10.29
CA GLN A 104 -5.40 -6.39 9.64
C GLN A 104 -5.37 -6.97 8.20
N MET A 105 -4.31 -7.70 7.84
CA MET A 105 -4.08 -8.16 6.47
C MET A 105 -5.27 -8.95 5.91
N ASP A 106 -5.86 -9.84 6.72
CA ASP A 106 -7.02 -10.68 6.37
C ASP A 106 -8.29 -9.90 6.03
N VAL A 107 -8.35 -8.61 6.36
CA VAL A 107 -9.44 -7.72 5.99
C VAL A 107 -9.02 -6.85 4.80
N ILE A 108 -7.81 -6.31 4.84
CA ILE A 108 -7.32 -5.33 3.87
C ILE A 108 -7.21 -5.92 2.47
N ILE A 109 -6.64 -7.10 2.31
CA ILE A 109 -6.39 -7.69 0.97
C ILE A 109 -7.69 -8.07 0.24
N TYR A 110 -8.79 -8.16 0.97
CA TYR A 110 -10.12 -8.47 0.44
C TYR A 110 -10.91 -7.22 0.03
N GLU A 111 -10.51 -6.02 0.44
CA GLU A 111 -11.20 -4.79 0.05
C GLU A 111 -10.55 -4.16 -1.19
N SER A 112 -11.38 -3.71 -2.13
CA SER A 112 -10.97 -3.24 -3.44
C SER A 112 -9.88 -2.16 -3.42
N ARG A 113 -9.99 -1.18 -2.54
CA ARG A 113 -9.10 -0.01 -2.50
C ARG A 113 -7.98 -0.19 -1.49
N ALA A 114 -8.28 -0.74 -0.32
CA ALA A 114 -7.30 -0.99 0.74
C ALA A 114 -6.28 -2.05 0.33
N SER A 115 -6.67 -3.05 -0.48
CA SER A 115 -5.71 -4.00 -1.05
C SER A 115 -4.65 -3.31 -1.92
N LEU A 116 -5.04 -2.26 -2.68
CA LEU A 116 -4.10 -1.49 -3.49
C LEU A 116 -3.10 -0.70 -2.64
N LEU A 117 -3.42 -0.32 -1.39
CA LEU A 117 -2.43 0.28 -0.48
C LEU A 117 -1.32 -0.70 -0.10
N VAL A 118 -1.65 -1.99 0.05
CA VAL A 118 -0.64 -3.02 0.31
C VAL A 118 0.28 -3.16 -0.90
N LEU A 119 -0.29 -3.16 -2.11
CA LEU A 119 0.52 -3.18 -3.34
C LEU A 119 1.41 -1.94 -3.43
N ASP A 120 0.85 -0.75 -3.22
CA ASP A 120 1.54 0.54 -3.27
C ASP A 120 2.73 0.60 -2.30
N MET A 121 2.56 0.06 -1.08
CA MET A 121 3.62 0.01 -0.08
C MET A 121 4.76 -0.94 -0.46
N PHE A 122 4.44 -2.12 -1.02
CA PHE A 122 5.39 -3.22 -1.12
C PHE A 122 5.86 -3.56 -2.53
N GLU A 123 5.28 -2.98 -3.58
CA GLU A 123 5.78 -3.18 -4.93
C GLU A 123 7.23 -2.69 -5.08
N ALA A 124 7.95 -3.34 -5.99
CA ALA A 124 9.31 -2.94 -6.32
C ALA A 124 9.33 -1.54 -6.96
N PRO A 125 10.47 -0.82 -6.88
CA PRO A 125 10.59 0.50 -7.47
C PRO A 125 10.16 0.56 -8.93
N THR A 126 9.50 1.65 -9.30
CA THR A 126 8.93 1.94 -10.62
C THR A 126 9.39 3.30 -11.12
N ASN A 127 9.11 3.59 -12.39
CA ASN A 127 9.36 4.92 -12.96
C ASN A 127 8.37 6.00 -12.45
N LEU A 128 7.39 5.62 -11.63
CA LEU A 128 6.46 6.55 -11.00
C LEU A 128 6.99 7.07 -9.65
N ASP A 129 8.05 6.47 -9.10
CA ASP A 129 8.57 6.85 -7.78
C ASP A 129 9.24 8.22 -7.82
N LEU A 130 8.75 9.14 -6.98
CA LEU A 130 9.35 10.47 -6.81
C LEU A 130 10.50 10.49 -5.80
N PHE A 131 10.68 9.42 -5.02
CA PHE A 131 11.76 9.26 -4.05
C PHE A 131 12.10 7.76 -3.90
N GLU A 132 13.21 7.45 -3.22
CA GLU A 132 13.57 6.07 -2.92
C GLU A 132 12.69 5.54 -1.78
N ARG A 133 11.63 4.81 -2.13
CA ARG A 133 10.73 4.16 -1.16
C ARG A 133 11.40 2.90 -0.60
N ALA A 134 12.10 3.05 0.52
CA ALA A 134 12.72 1.94 1.24
C ALA A 134 11.87 1.52 2.44
N VAL A 135 11.25 0.33 2.37
CA VAL A 135 10.56 -0.27 3.52
C VAL A 135 11.55 -1.10 4.33
N VAL A 136 11.62 -0.85 5.63
CA VAL A 136 12.44 -1.64 6.58
C VAL A 136 12.15 -3.14 6.45
N ALA A 137 13.21 -3.95 6.36
CA ALA A 137 13.14 -5.37 6.02
C ALA A 137 12.27 -6.17 7.00
N GLU A 138 12.38 -5.89 8.31
CA GLU A 138 11.60 -6.53 9.36
C GLU A 138 10.10 -6.22 9.24
N ASP A 139 9.76 -4.98 8.90
CA ASP A 139 8.37 -4.55 8.71
C ASP A 139 7.75 -5.18 7.46
N ARG A 140 8.53 -5.26 6.38
CA ARG A 140 8.14 -5.97 5.15
C ARG A 140 7.92 -7.46 5.42
N ALA A 141 8.85 -8.10 6.11
CA ALA A 141 8.75 -9.52 6.50
C ALA A 141 7.50 -9.78 7.34
N ALA A 142 7.17 -8.91 8.31
CA ALA A 142 5.97 -9.04 9.13
C ALA A 142 4.68 -8.98 8.28
N CYS A 143 4.63 -8.08 7.30
CA CYS A 143 3.48 -7.97 6.38
C CYS A 143 3.39 -9.16 5.42
N TYR A 144 4.51 -9.63 4.87
CA TYR A 144 4.53 -10.82 4.01
C TYR A 144 4.15 -12.09 4.76
N ALA A 145 4.59 -12.24 6.01
CA ALA A 145 4.11 -13.31 6.88
C ALA A 145 2.59 -13.22 7.12
N ALA A 146 2.02 -12.02 7.25
CA ALA A 146 0.58 -11.85 7.37
C ALA A 146 -0.18 -12.22 6.09
N ILE A 147 0.36 -11.88 4.91
CA ILE A 147 -0.20 -12.31 3.62
C ILE A 147 -0.15 -13.84 3.50
N ALA A 148 0.97 -14.46 3.86
CA ALA A 148 1.13 -15.91 3.82
C ALA A 148 0.15 -16.60 4.77
N ARG A 149 -0.01 -16.11 6.01
CA ARG A 149 -1.04 -16.60 6.94
C ARG A 149 -2.45 -16.47 6.39
N ALA A 150 -2.77 -15.38 5.69
CA ALA A 150 -4.08 -15.23 5.05
C ALA A 150 -4.36 -16.33 4.03
N CYS A 151 -3.30 -16.92 3.44
CA CYS A 151 -3.38 -17.99 2.45
C CYS A 151 -3.34 -19.40 3.05
N THR A 152 -3.19 -19.59 4.37
CA THR A 152 -3.11 -20.95 4.95
C THR A 152 -4.46 -21.64 5.08
N ARG A 153 -5.56 -20.89 4.94
CA ARG A 153 -6.92 -21.43 4.92
C ARG A 153 -7.06 -22.47 3.81
N GLU A 154 -7.89 -23.48 4.05
CA GLU A 154 -8.17 -24.50 3.06
C GLU A 154 -8.66 -23.86 1.75
N PHE A 155 -8.08 -24.34 0.65
CA PHE A 155 -8.48 -23.93 -0.68
C PHE A 155 -9.69 -24.76 -1.14
N VAL A 156 -10.85 -24.12 -1.17
CA VAL A 156 -12.08 -24.65 -1.76
C VAL A 156 -12.33 -23.86 -3.06
N PRO A 157 -12.26 -24.49 -4.25
CA PRO A 157 -12.49 -23.79 -5.51
C PRO A 157 -13.91 -23.23 -5.59
N CYS A 158 -14.05 -21.96 -6.01
CA CYS A 158 -15.32 -21.27 -6.15
C CYS A 158 -16.18 -21.29 -4.87
N ASP A 159 -15.54 -21.17 -3.71
CA ASP A 159 -16.21 -21.15 -2.40
C ASP A 159 -17.32 -20.09 -2.36
N ALA A 160 -18.54 -20.54 -2.08
CA ALA A 160 -19.74 -19.71 -2.06
C ALA A 160 -19.80 -18.74 -0.87
N GLU A 161 -19.09 -19.04 0.23
CA GLU A 161 -19.09 -18.20 1.44
C GLU A 161 -17.98 -17.15 1.39
N LYS A 162 -16.75 -17.59 1.13
CA LYS A 162 -15.59 -16.69 1.09
C LYS A 162 -14.53 -17.21 0.14
N LEU A 163 -14.23 -16.51 -0.95
CA LEU A 163 -13.16 -16.92 -1.87
C LEU A 163 -11.78 -16.94 -1.22
N HIS A 164 -10.94 -17.92 -1.62
CA HIS A 164 -9.54 -18.01 -1.20
C HIS A 164 -8.75 -16.77 -1.67
N PRO A 165 -7.72 -16.27 -0.94
CA PRO A 165 -6.97 -15.10 -1.38
C PRO A 165 -6.41 -15.24 -2.81
N ILE A 166 -6.06 -16.46 -3.23
CA ILE A 166 -5.54 -16.73 -4.58
C ILE A 166 -6.62 -16.70 -5.66
N GLU A 167 -7.90 -16.76 -5.31
CA GLU A 167 -9.04 -16.72 -6.24
C GLU A 167 -9.78 -15.37 -6.15
N HIS A 168 -9.78 -14.76 -4.97
CA HIS A 168 -10.45 -13.50 -4.72
C HIS A 168 -9.81 -12.37 -5.57
N PRO A 169 -10.60 -11.61 -6.37
CA PRO A 169 -10.06 -10.69 -7.38
C PRO A 169 -9.02 -9.68 -6.85
N HIS A 170 -9.28 -9.08 -5.68
CA HIS A 170 -8.41 -8.06 -5.09
C HIS A 170 -7.13 -8.66 -4.48
N ALA A 171 -7.29 -9.63 -3.56
CA ALA A 171 -6.18 -10.34 -2.95
C ALA A 171 -5.27 -11.01 -3.99
N HIS A 172 -5.83 -11.74 -4.96
CA HIS A 172 -5.07 -12.39 -6.01
C HIS A 172 -4.28 -11.36 -6.84
N PHE A 173 -4.91 -10.24 -7.20
CA PHE A 173 -4.22 -9.18 -7.95
C PHE A 173 -3.00 -8.66 -7.19
N VAL A 174 -3.14 -8.34 -5.90
CA VAL A 174 -2.02 -7.86 -5.07
C VAL A 174 -0.94 -8.92 -4.93
N ILE A 175 -1.30 -10.14 -4.50
CA ILE A 175 -0.35 -11.23 -4.27
C ILE A 175 0.41 -11.56 -5.55
N SER A 176 -0.28 -11.70 -6.68
CA SER A 176 0.36 -12.01 -7.96
C SER A 176 1.29 -10.89 -8.45
N LYS A 177 0.97 -9.62 -8.20
CA LYS A 177 1.83 -8.48 -8.54
C LYS A 177 3.09 -8.41 -7.67
N LEU A 178 2.95 -8.67 -6.36
CA LEU A 178 4.08 -8.74 -5.44
C LEU A 178 5.01 -9.90 -5.81
N LEU A 179 4.47 -11.11 -6.02
CA LEU A 179 5.26 -12.28 -6.44
C LEU A 179 6.02 -12.06 -7.75
N LYS A 180 5.42 -11.38 -8.74
CA LYS A 180 6.10 -11.02 -10.00
C LYS A 180 7.30 -10.09 -9.80
N SER A 181 7.36 -9.40 -8.67
CA SER A 181 8.39 -8.41 -8.35
C SER A 181 9.40 -8.93 -7.31
N ASP A 182 9.20 -10.13 -6.75
CA ASP A 182 10.04 -10.71 -5.70
C ASP A 182 11.53 -10.75 -6.05
N LEU A 183 11.87 -11.07 -7.30
CA LEU A 183 13.28 -11.15 -7.73
C LEU A 183 14.02 -9.81 -7.66
N LYS A 184 13.30 -8.69 -7.53
CA LYS A 184 13.86 -7.35 -7.41
C LYS A 184 14.07 -6.92 -5.95
N LEU A 185 13.71 -7.77 -4.98
CA LEU A 185 13.67 -7.47 -3.56
C LEU A 185 14.49 -8.47 -2.76
N ASP A 186 15.09 -8.01 -1.66
CA ASP A 186 15.86 -8.87 -0.75
C ASP A 186 14.95 -9.77 0.09
N VAL A 187 13.84 -9.20 0.58
CA VAL A 187 12.79 -9.93 1.29
C VAL A 187 11.69 -10.26 0.28
N LYS A 188 11.44 -11.55 0.05
CA LYS A 188 10.55 -12.06 -1.00
C LYS A 188 9.28 -12.64 -0.42
N LEU A 189 8.12 -12.30 -0.99
CA LEU A 189 6.83 -12.85 -0.54
C LEU A 189 6.76 -14.37 -0.75
N GLY A 190 7.33 -14.87 -1.84
CA GLY A 190 7.36 -16.28 -2.19
C GLY A 190 7.99 -17.17 -1.12
N ASP A 191 9.02 -16.67 -0.41
CA ASP A 191 9.67 -17.44 0.67
C ASP A 191 8.70 -17.67 1.84
N PHE A 192 7.86 -16.69 2.18
CA PHE A 192 6.84 -16.83 3.23
C PHE A 192 5.70 -17.73 2.78
N ILE A 193 5.22 -17.59 1.53
CA ILE A 193 4.15 -18.44 1.00
C ILE A 193 4.61 -19.90 0.91
N ALA A 194 5.83 -20.16 0.42
CA ALA A 194 6.37 -21.52 0.34
C ALA A 194 6.52 -22.15 1.73
N LYS A 195 6.94 -21.36 2.73
CA LYS A 195 7.08 -21.81 4.11
C LYS A 195 5.73 -22.15 4.76
N GLU A 196 4.73 -21.29 4.64
CA GLU A 196 3.45 -21.43 5.36
C GLU A 196 2.43 -22.28 4.59
N CYS A 197 2.47 -22.27 3.25
CA CYS A 197 1.45 -22.88 2.38
C CYS A 197 2.00 -24.01 1.49
N GLY A 198 3.24 -24.47 1.71
CA GLY A 198 3.96 -25.38 0.80
C GLY A 198 3.18 -26.63 0.38
N GLU A 199 2.44 -27.26 1.31
CA GLU A 199 1.63 -28.45 1.05
C GLU A 199 0.39 -28.17 0.17
N GLN A 200 -0.11 -26.93 0.18
CA GLN A 200 -1.31 -26.53 -0.55
C GLN A 200 -1.00 -25.98 -1.96
N LEU A 201 0.25 -25.66 -2.27
CA LEU A 201 0.62 -25.07 -3.57
C LEU A 201 0.24 -25.95 -4.77
N ALA A 202 0.33 -27.28 -4.62
CA ALA A 202 -0.06 -28.21 -5.66
C ALA A 202 -1.58 -28.18 -5.92
N SER A 203 -2.40 -28.10 -4.87
CA SER A 203 -3.87 -28.06 -5.00
C SER A 203 -4.34 -26.74 -5.62
N TRP A 204 -3.67 -25.64 -5.31
CA TRP A 204 -3.91 -24.34 -5.92
C TRP A 204 -3.69 -24.36 -7.43
N ALA A 205 -2.54 -24.91 -7.87
CA ALA A 205 -2.20 -25.02 -9.28
C ALA A 205 -3.18 -25.92 -10.05
N SER A 206 -3.56 -27.07 -9.48
CA SER A 206 -4.53 -27.96 -10.13
C SER A 206 -5.90 -27.31 -10.27
N ALA A 207 -6.34 -26.56 -9.26
CA ALA A 207 -7.66 -25.95 -9.28
C ALA A 207 -7.75 -24.72 -10.18
N LEU A 208 -6.70 -23.88 -10.22
CA LEU A 208 -6.65 -22.75 -11.15
C LEU A 208 -6.71 -23.22 -12.61
N LEU A 209 -6.07 -24.34 -12.95
CA LEU A 209 -6.18 -24.97 -14.27
C LEU A 209 -7.62 -25.45 -14.57
N CYS A 210 -8.33 -25.98 -13.58
CA CYS A 210 -9.74 -26.37 -13.73
C CYS A 210 -10.69 -25.18 -13.88
N ILE A 211 -10.39 -24.03 -13.26
CA ILE A 211 -11.19 -22.80 -13.37
C ILE A 211 -10.94 -22.11 -14.71
N LEU A 212 -9.67 -22.03 -15.15
CA LEU A 212 -9.26 -21.36 -16.40
C LEU A 212 -9.45 -22.20 -17.67
N GLY A 213 -9.61 -23.52 -17.52
CA GLY A 213 -9.88 -24.46 -18.62
C GLY A 213 -11.36 -24.57 -19.01
N LYS A 214 -12.24 -23.71 -18.48
CA LYS A 214 -13.66 -23.60 -18.83
C LYS A 214 -13.96 -22.27 -19.51
#